data_AF-A0ABD3HNP3-F1
#
_entry.id   AF-A0ABD3HNP3-F1
#
_cell.length_a   1.000
_cell.length_b   1.000
_cell.length_c   1.000
_cell.angle_alpha   90.00
_cell.angle_beta   90.00
_cell.angle_gamma   90.00
#
_symmetry.space_group_name_H-M   'P 1'
#
loop_
_entity.id
_entity.type
_entity.pdbx_description
1 polymer ?
#
loop_
_entity_poly.entity_id
_entity_poly.type
_entity_poly.pdbx_seq_one_letter_code
_entity_poly.pdbx_strand_id
1 'polypeptide(L)'
;MKDTNRELEDIRREVRSKDRWLQEGEAPSKYFYLQLKAKFSRERIITLEKDNGEAITKHRDIIKEVEDYYRLLYTRGTFSQQVLGARNEVVRNITRRINAEEDEMLHATPTVQEVDGVSKISAWERARVWTRFTAEILHKCWNFVRMDCIDMVQEFWTRGALTEKTRTVSRYPCRGTRKF
;
A
#
# COMPACT_ATOMS: atom_id res chain seq x y z
N MET A 1 46.21 19.42 -4.01
CA MET A 1 45.44 20.69 -3.89
C MET A 1 44.21 20.78 -4.79
N LYS A 2 44.20 20.21 -6.02
CA LYS A 2 42.99 20.22 -6.87
C LYS A 2 41.91 19.22 -6.41
N ASP A 3 42.32 18.05 -5.89
CA ASP A 3 41.38 17.02 -5.46
C ASP A 3 40.59 17.39 -4.20
N THR A 4 41.23 18.04 -3.22
CA THR A 4 40.56 18.52 -1.99
C THR A 4 39.50 19.59 -2.27
N ASN A 5 39.71 20.45 -3.27
CA ASN A 5 38.69 21.44 -3.67
C ASN A 5 37.50 20.78 -4.37
N ARG A 6 37.74 19.70 -5.13
CA ARG A 6 36.69 18.92 -5.77
C ARG A 6 35.85 18.17 -4.75
N GLU A 7 36.50 17.54 -3.77
CA GLU A 7 35.81 16.87 -2.65
C GLU A 7 34.96 17.85 -1.83
N LEU A 8 35.46 19.05 -1.53
CA LEU A 8 34.70 20.08 -0.82
C LEU A 8 33.51 20.63 -1.64
N GLU A 9 33.67 20.77 -2.95
CA GLU A 9 32.59 21.13 -3.88
C GLU A 9 31.49 20.08 -3.89
N ASP A 10 31.87 18.80 -3.94
CA ASP A 10 30.94 17.67 -3.97
C ASP A 10 30.18 17.54 -2.64
N ILE A 11 30.86 17.68 -1.49
CA ILE A 11 30.24 17.74 -0.17
C ILE A 11 29.25 18.92 -0.08
N ARG A 12 29.64 20.11 -0.58
CA ARG A 12 28.75 21.28 -0.62
C ARG A 12 27.53 21.07 -1.51
N ARG A 13 27.65 20.31 -2.60
CA ARG A 13 26.50 19.96 -3.44
C ARG A 13 25.58 18.99 -2.74
N GLU A 14 26.13 18.00 -2.06
CA GLU A 14 25.34 17.01 -1.34
C GLU A 14 24.56 17.63 -0.18
N VAL A 15 25.19 18.50 0.61
CA VAL A 15 24.52 19.24 1.70
C VAL A 15 23.42 20.15 1.15
N ARG A 16 23.70 20.94 0.10
CA ARG A 16 22.69 21.81 -0.54
C ARG A 16 21.54 21.04 -1.18
N SER A 17 21.78 19.82 -1.65
CA SER A 17 20.73 18.97 -2.22
C SER A 17 19.73 18.47 -1.16
N LYS A 18 20.19 18.34 0.10
CA LYS A 18 19.40 17.90 1.26
C LYS A 18 18.81 19.08 2.06
N ASP A 19 19.38 20.28 1.95
CA ASP A 19 18.97 21.50 2.67
C ASP A 19 17.47 21.84 2.48
N ARG A 20 16.97 21.75 1.24
CA ARG A 20 15.53 21.96 0.97
C ARG A 20 14.62 20.93 1.62
N TRP A 21 15.06 19.67 1.71
CA TRP A 21 14.29 18.64 2.42
C TRP A 21 14.30 18.89 3.93
N LEU A 22 15.42 19.35 4.49
CA LEU A 22 15.53 19.70 5.91
C LEU A 22 14.67 20.92 6.28
N GLN A 23 14.53 21.89 5.38
CA GLN A 23 13.72 23.10 5.61
C GLN A 23 12.22 22.88 5.37
N GLU A 24 11.84 22.21 4.28
CA GLU A 24 10.44 22.01 3.91
C GLU A 24 9.82 20.75 4.52
N GLY A 25 10.64 19.81 5.00
CA GLY A 25 10.20 18.57 5.62
C GLY A 25 9.33 17.69 4.72
N GLU A 26 8.45 16.90 5.34
CA GLU A 26 7.44 16.08 4.66
C GLU A 26 6.17 16.89 4.29
N ALA A 27 6.21 18.22 4.37
CA ALA A 27 5.09 19.04 3.99
C ALA A 27 4.79 18.88 2.48
N PRO A 28 3.51 18.97 2.05
CA PRO A 28 3.13 18.89 0.64
C PRO A 28 3.55 20.17 -0.11
N SER A 29 4.85 20.34 -0.31
CA SER A 29 5.47 21.48 -0.97
C SER A 29 5.69 21.20 -2.47
N LYS A 30 5.95 22.26 -3.24
CA LYS A 30 6.34 22.13 -4.65
C LYS A 30 7.59 21.24 -4.81
N TYR A 31 8.54 21.33 -3.87
CA TYR A 31 9.75 20.51 -3.87
C TYR A 31 9.42 19.03 -3.66
N PHE A 32 8.58 18.70 -2.66
CA PHE A 32 8.13 17.32 -2.41
C PHE A 32 7.52 16.67 -3.66
N TYR A 33 6.59 17.36 -4.32
CA TYR A 33 5.96 16.83 -5.54
C TYR A 33 6.93 16.70 -6.72
N LEU A 34 7.92 17.58 -6.84
CA LEU A 34 8.97 17.45 -7.86
C LEU A 34 9.87 16.24 -7.61
N GLN A 35 10.24 16.00 -6.35
CA GLN A 35 11.03 14.83 -5.97
C GLN A 35 10.27 13.53 -6.19
N LEU A 36 8.97 13.48 -5.85
CA LEU A 36 8.10 12.36 -6.17
C LEU A 36 8.02 12.11 -7.68
N LYS A 37 7.85 13.16 -8.51
CA LYS A 37 7.84 13.02 -9.97
C LYS A 37 9.16 12.45 -10.49
N ALA A 38 10.29 12.94 -9.98
CA ALA A 38 11.60 12.44 -10.37
C ALA A 38 11.80 10.98 -9.97
N LYS A 39 11.36 10.60 -8.75
CA LYS A 39 11.38 9.22 -8.26
C LYS A 39 10.52 8.31 -9.13
N PHE A 40 9.24 8.67 -9.35
CA PHE A 40 8.34 7.91 -10.20
C PHE A 40 8.84 7.79 -11.64
N SER A 41 9.51 8.82 -12.18
CA SER A 41 10.10 8.72 -13.52
C SER A 41 11.25 7.71 -13.61
N ARG A 42 12.03 7.53 -12.53
CA ARG A 42 13.14 6.56 -12.46
C ARG A 42 12.66 5.14 -12.17
N GLU A 43 11.66 5.00 -11.31
CA GLU A 43 11.12 3.71 -10.87
C GLU A 43 10.01 3.16 -11.78
N ARG A 44 9.62 3.92 -12.81
CA ARG A 44 8.61 3.48 -13.76
C ARG A 44 9.12 2.27 -14.55
N ILE A 45 8.34 1.20 -14.54
CA ILE A 45 8.53 0.04 -15.42
C ILE A 45 8.26 0.48 -16.87
N ILE A 46 9.31 0.48 -17.70
CA ILE A 46 9.26 0.92 -19.11
C ILE A 46 9.06 -0.27 -20.04
N THR A 47 9.64 -1.42 -19.69
CA THR A 47 9.59 -2.65 -20.47
C THR A 47 9.35 -3.81 -19.52
N LEU A 48 8.53 -4.77 -19.94
CA LEU A 48 8.29 -6.02 -19.23
C LEU A 48 8.42 -7.17 -20.23
N GLU A 49 9.11 -8.24 -19.84
CA GLU A 49 9.27 -9.45 -20.64
C GLU A 49 8.29 -10.50 -20.12
N LYS A 50 7.55 -11.12 -21.04
CA LYS A 50 6.57 -12.17 -20.73
C LYS A 50 7.23 -13.56 -20.73
N ASP A 51 6.52 -14.54 -20.19
CA ASP A 51 6.97 -15.95 -20.15
C ASP A 51 7.22 -16.56 -21.55
N ASN A 52 6.63 -16.00 -22.60
CA ASN A 52 6.84 -16.39 -24.00
C ASN A 52 8.04 -15.68 -24.66
N GLY A 53 8.80 -14.88 -23.92
CA GLY A 53 9.94 -14.09 -24.42
C GLY A 53 9.56 -12.79 -25.15
N GLU A 54 8.28 -12.41 -25.17
CA GLU A 54 7.83 -11.16 -25.79
C GLU A 54 8.06 -9.97 -24.85
N ALA A 55 8.76 -8.94 -25.33
CA ALA A 55 8.96 -7.69 -24.60
C ALA A 55 7.85 -6.67 -24.91
N ILE A 56 7.08 -6.30 -23.89
CA ILE A 56 6.05 -5.26 -23.96
C ILE A 56 6.58 -3.92 -23.42
N THR A 57 6.37 -2.86 -24.19
CA THR A 57 6.83 -1.49 -23.86
C THR A 57 5.68 -0.49 -23.71
N LYS A 58 4.48 -0.85 -24.19
CA LYS A 58 3.30 0.00 -24.10
C LYS A 58 2.74 -0.05 -22.68
N HIS A 59 2.60 1.12 -22.05
CA HIS A 59 2.13 1.25 -20.66
C HIS A 59 0.80 0.53 -20.39
N ARG A 60 -0.17 0.62 -21.31
CA ARG A 60 -1.47 -0.07 -21.17
C ARG A 60 -1.31 -1.59 -21.14
N ASP A 61 -0.43 -2.11 -21.97
CA ASP A 61 -0.23 -3.55 -22.11
C ASP A 61 0.58 -4.10 -20.91
N ILE A 62 1.51 -3.30 -20.36
CA ILE A 62 2.20 -3.59 -19.08
C ILE A 62 1.21 -3.69 -17.92
N ILE A 63 0.29 -2.71 -17.79
CA ILE A 63 -0.72 -2.75 -16.72
C ILE A 63 -1.58 -4.02 -16.85
N LYS A 64 -2.03 -4.32 -18.08
CA LYS A 64 -2.88 -5.48 -18.32
C LYS A 64 -2.16 -6.79 -17.98
N GLU A 65 -0.92 -6.94 -18.41
CA GLU A 65 -0.11 -8.13 -18.11
C GLU A 65 0.10 -8.32 -16.60
N VAL A 66 0.43 -7.24 -15.88
CA VAL A 66 0.60 -7.28 -14.42
C VAL A 66 -0.73 -7.63 -13.72
N GLU A 67 -1.84 -7.05 -14.17
CA GLU A 67 -3.17 -7.36 -13.65
C GLU A 67 -3.51 -8.83 -13.87
N ASP A 68 -3.33 -9.34 -15.09
CA ASP A 68 -3.63 -10.72 -15.46
C ASP A 68 -2.73 -11.71 -14.68
N TYR A 69 -1.44 -11.40 -14.52
CA TYR A 69 -0.50 -12.18 -13.72
C TYR A 69 -0.93 -12.28 -12.25
N TYR A 70 -1.17 -11.16 -11.58
CA TYR A 70 -1.58 -11.19 -10.17
C TYR A 70 -2.99 -11.73 -9.98
N ARG A 71 -3.88 -11.49 -10.94
CA ARG A 71 -5.19 -12.13 -10.95
C ARG A 71 -5.03 -13.64 -10.99
N LEU A 72 -4.18 -14.18 -11.86
CA LEU A 72 -3.91 -15.62 -11.89
C LEU A 72 -3.27 -16.13 -10.59
N LEU A 73 -2.30 -15.38 -10.04
CA LEU A 73 -1.60 -15.73 -8.80
C LEU A 73 -2.56 -15.84 -7.60
N TYR A 74 -3.51 -14.91 -7.49
CA TYR A 74 -4.45 -14.84 -6.37
C TYR A 74 -5.80 -15.51 -6.65
N THR A 75 -6.10 -15.86 -7.90
CA THR A 75 -7.25 -16.71 -8.21
C THR A 75 -6.89 -18.14 -7.81
N ARG A 76 -7.81 -18.81 -7.12
CA ARG A 76 -7.62 -20.16 -6.57
C ARG A 76 -7.33 -21.16 -7.70
N GLY A 77 -6.05 -21.34 -8.03
CA GLY A 77 -5.61 -22.27 -9.05
C GLY A 77 -5.87 -23.71 -8.61
N THR A 78 -6.21 -24.58 -9.56
CA THR A 78 -6.14 -26.02 -9.38
C THR A 78 -4.67 -26.40 -9.26
N PHE A 79 -4.19 -26.60 -8.04
CA PHE A 79 -2.83 -27.05 -7.79
C PHE A 79 -2.64 -28.45 -8.39
N SER A 80 -1.50 -28.67 -9.05
CA SER A 80 -1.14 -30.03 -9.44
C SER A 80 -0.96 -30.89 -8.19
N GLN A 81 -1.14 -32.21 -8.35
CA GLN A 81 -1.05 -33.16 -7.25
C GLN A 81 0.33 -33.12 -6.56
N GLN A 82 1.37 -32.73 -7.29
CA GLN A 82 2.73 -32.51 -6.78
C GLN A 82 2.83 -31.28 -5.86
N VAL A 83 2.20 -30.17 -6.23
CA VAL A 83 2.18 -28.94 -5.40
C VAL A 83 1.36 -29.16 -4.13
N LEU A 84 0.27 -29.92 -4.21
CA LEU A 84 -0.51 -30.34 -3.03
C LEU A 84 0.32 -31.24 -2.11
N GLY A 85 1.10 -32.18 -2.66
CA GLY A 85 2.03 -33.01 -1.90
C GLY A 85 3.09 -32.19 -1.15
N ALA A 86 3.75 -31.26 -1.84
CA ALA A 86 4.76 -30.39 -1.23
C ALA A 86 4.16 -29.47 -0.16
N ARG A 87 2.97 -28.90 -0.40
CA ARG A 87 2.25 -28.12 0.62
C ARG A 87 1.94 -28.97 1.85
N ASN A 88 1.45 -30.19 1.66
CA ASN A 88 1.12 -31.08 2.76
C ASN A 88 2.36 -31.49 3.56
N GLU A 89 3.53 -31.66 2.93
CA GLU A 89 4.80 -31.85 3.64
C GLU A 89 5.19 -30.64 4.48
N VAL A 90 5.11 -29.42 3.93
CA VAL A 90 5.43 -28.18 4.66
C VAL A 90 4.49 -27.99 5.84
N VAL A 91 3.20 -28.26 5.66
CA VAL A 91 2.16 -28.08 6.69
C VAL A 91 2.12 -29.25 7.68
N ARG A 92 2.73 -30.40 7.38
CA ARG A 92 2.67 -31.63 8.21
C ARG A 92 3.11 -31.41 9.65
N ASN A 93 4.09 -30.53 9.86
CA ASN A 93 4.66 -30.24 11.18
C ASN A 93 4.04 -29.00 11.83
N ILE A 94 3.04 -28.36 11.19
CA ILE A 94 2.31 -27.24 11.79
C ILE A 94 1.25 -27.82 12.71
N THR A 95 1.59 -27.91 14.00
CA THR A 95 0.62 -28.30 15.02
C THR A 95 -0.47 -27.22 15.13
N ARG A 96 -1.74 -27.63 15.10
CA ARG A 96 -2.86 -26.74 15.40
C ARG A 96 -2.70 -26.24 16.84
N ARG A 97 -2.38 -24.96 17.00
CA ARG A 97 -2.21 -24.31 18.31
C ARG A 97 -3.48 -23.65 18.84
N ILE A 98 -4.51 -23.58 18.01
CA ILE A 98 -5.76 -22.87 18.27
C ILE A 98 -6.84 -23.90 18.57
N ASN A 99 -7.49 -23.77 19.72
CA ASN A 99 -8.59 -24.64 20.12
C ASN A 99 -9.87 -24.31 19.32
N ALA A 100 -10.87 -25.19 19.32
CA ALA A 100 -12.09 -24.99 18.54
C ALA A 100 -12.84 -23.69 18.90
N GLU A 101 -12.86 -23.33 20.18
CA GLU A 101 -13.49 -22.09 20.68
C GLU A 101 -12.74 -20.82 20.21
N GLU A 102 -11.40 -20.86 20.18
CA GLU A 102 -10.59 -19.75 19.70
C GLU A 102 -10.71 -19.58 18.18
N ASP A 103 -10.85 -20.68 17.45
CA ASP A 103 -11.09 -20.70 16.00
C ASP A 103 -12.44 -20.05 15.68
N GLU A 104 -13.49 -20.41 16.42
CA GLU A 104 -14.82 -19.81 16.29
C GLU A 104 -14.80 -18.31 16.64
N MET A 105 -14.09 -17.93 17.70
CA MET A 105 -13.89 -16.53 18.06
C MET A 105 -13.17 -15.73 16.96
N LEU A 106 -12.12 -16.28 16.36
CA LEU A 106 -11.35 -15.60 15.30
C LEU A 106 -12.13 -15.47 13.98
N HIS A 107 -13.10 -16.36 13.74
CA HIS A 107 -13.99 -16.31 12.59
C HIS A 107 -15.25 -15.47 12.83
N ALA A 108 -15.57 -15.14 14.09
CA ALA A 108 -16.70 -14.30 14.44
C ALA A 108 -16.59 -12.90 13.81
N THR A 109 -17.74 -12.27 13.60
CA THR A 109 -17.77 -10.90 13.06
C THR A 109 -17.27 -9.91 14.12
N PRO A 110 -16.39 -8.96 13.75
CA PRO A 110 -15.86 -7.99 14.70
C PRO A 110 -16.98 -7.22 15.41
N THR A 111 -16.91 -7.17 16.73
CA THR A 111 -17.84 -6.44 17.57
C THR A 111 -17.56 -4.94 17.55
N VAL A 112 -18.57 -4.15 17.89
CA VAL A 112 -18.47 -2.68 18.05
C VAL A 112 -17.33 -2.31 19.00
N GLN A 113 -17.14 -3.09 20.08
CA GLN A 113 -16.14 -2.83 21.10
C GLN A 113 -14.72 -3.10 20.61
N GLU A 114 -14.52 -4.15 19.81
CA GLU A 114 -13.21 -4.46 19.22
C GLU A 114 -12.78 -3.36 18.25
N VAL A 115 -13.69 -2.91 17.37
CA VAL A 115 -13.40 -1.84 16.41
C VAL A 115 -13.18 -0.49 17.13
N ASP A 116 -13.97 -0.19 18.17
CA ASP A 116 -13.76 1.00 19.01
C ASP A 116 -12.43 0.92 19.79
N GLY A 117 -12.04 -0.27 20.23
CA GLY A 117 -10.77 -0.52 20.91
C GLY A 117 -9.57 -0.23 20.01
N VAL A 118 -9.64 -0.56 18.72
CA VAL A 118 -8.58 -0.26 17.74
C VAL A 118 -8.32 1.24 17.62
N SER A 119 -9.36 2.07 17.74
CA SER A 119 -9.22 3.54 17.74
C SER A 119 -8.43 4.08 18.93
N LYS A 120 -8.14 3.27 19.94
CA LYS A 120 -7.36 3.66 21.13
C LYS A 120 -5.92 3.14 21.08
N ILE A 121 -5.58 2.32 20.08
CA ILE A 121 -4.24 1.77 19.90
C ILE A 121 -3.33 2.87 19.34
N SER A 122 -2.22 3.13 20.02
CA SER A 122 -1.22 4.17 19.70
C SER A 122 -0.48 3.98 18.35
N ALA A 123 -0.77 2.89 17.62
CA ALA A 123 -0.11 2.56 16.36
C ALA A 123 -0.51 3.47 15.17
N TRP A 124 -1.52 4.34 15.33
CA TRP A 124 -1.98 5.21 14.25
C TRP A 124 -0.94 6.26 13.82
N GLU A 125 0.03 6.61 14.66
CA GLU A 125 1.10 7.56 14.29
C GLU A 125 1.86 7.16 13.02
N ARG A 126 1.89 5.86 12.67
CA ARG A 126 2.53 5.34 11.46
C ARG A 126 1.73 5.55 10.17
N ALA A 127 0.43 5.85 10.25
CA ALA A 127 -0.46 6.02 9.10
C ALA A 127 -0.32 7.40 8.40
N ARG A 128 0.53 8.29 8.92
CA ARG A 128 0.71 9.68 8.47
C ARG A 128 1.08 9.84 6.99
N VAL A 129 1.72 8.83 6.40
CA VAL A 129 2.34 8.95 5.08
C VAL A 129 1.35 8.82 3.91
N TRP A 130 0.25 8.06 4.09
CA TRP A 130 -0.60 7.70 2.94
C TRP A 130 -1.97 8.39 2.91
N THR A 131 -2.46 8.85 4.05
CA THR A 131 -3.72 9.58 4.14
C THR A 131 -3.47 10.98 4.66
N ARG A 132 -3.99 12.00 3.98
CA ARG A 132 -3.92 13.41 4.42
C ARG A 132 -4.71 13.66 5.73
N PHE A 133 -5.25 12.60 6.33
CA PHE A 133 -5.92 12.56 7.62
C PHE A 133 -4.95 12.02 8.67
N THR A 134 -4.48 12.89 9.55
CA THR A 134 -3.68 12.50 10.71
C THR A 134 -4.54 11.67 11.68
N ALA A 135 -3.90 10.75 12.42
CA ALA A 135 -4.48 10.06 13.59
C ALA A 135 -5.39 10.95 14.40
N GLU A 136 -4.88 12.12 14.70
CA GLU A 136 -5.48 13.11 15.57
C GLU A 136 -6.84 13.58 15.04
N ILE A 137 -7.00 13.70 13.73
CA ILE A 137 -8.28 14.10 13.12
C ILE A 137 -9.28 12.97 13.28
N LEU A 138 -8.86 11.72 13.03
CA LEU A 138 -9.73 10.57 13.19
C LEU A 138 -10.10 10.32 14.65
N HIS A 139 -9.18 10.47 15.62
CA HIS A 139 -9.52 10.38 17.04
C HIS A 139 -10.50 11.49 17.45
N LYS A 140 -10.29 12.74 17.01
CA LYS A 140 -11.19 13.86 17.31
C LYS A 140 -12.57 13.68 16.69
N CYS A 141 -12.62 13.14 15.47
CA CYS A 141 -13.85 12.92 14.73
C CYS A 141 -14.45 11.51 14.93
N TRP A 142 -13.82 10.65 15.74
CA TRP A 142 -14.21 9.25 15.91
C TRP A 142 -15.67 9.14 16.36
N ASN A 143 -16.10 10.04 17.24
CA ASN A 143 -17.48 10.07 17.71
C ASN A 143 -18.53 10.26 16.60
N PHE A 144 -18.14 10.83 15.46
CA PHE A 144 -19.02 11.02 14.31
C PHE A 144 -18.88 9.89 13.28
N VAL A 145 -17.67 9.38 13.07
CA VAL A 145 -17.36 8.43 11.98
C VAL A 145 -17.39 6.97 12.45
N ARG A 146 -17.35 6.69 13.76
CA ARG A 146 -17.21 5.33 14.31
C ARG A 146 -18.26 4.35 13.76
N MET A 147 -19.50 4.79 13.60
CA MET A 147 -20.58 3.90 13.17
C MET A 147 -20.39 3.50 11.70
N ASP A 148 -20.06 4.46 10.83
CA ASP A 148 -19.74 4.19 9.43
C ASP A 148 -18.51 3.28 9.29
N CYS A 149 -17.50 3.46 10.14
CA CYS A 149 -16.32 2.60 10.16
C CYS A 149 -16.65 1.16 10.61
N ILE A 150 -17.49 1.00 11.62
CA ILE A 150 -17.92 -0.31 12.13
C ILE A 150 -18.73 -1.04 11.07
N ASP A 151 -19.72 -0.37 10.49
CA ASP A 151 -20.56 -0.93 9.42
C ASP A 151 -19.68 -1.35 8.23
N MET A 152 -18.72 -0.52 7.84
CA MET A 152 -17.77 -0.84 6.78
C MET A 152 -16.91 -2.07 7.11
N VAL A 153 -16.38 -2.18 8.32
CA VAL A 153 -15.55 -3.31 8.75
C VAL A 153 -16.36 -4.61 8.80
N GLN A 154 -17.56 -4.56 9.37
CA GLN A 154 -18.45 -5.72 9.46
C GLN A 154 -18.90 -6.17 8.06
N GLU A 155 -19.27 -5.23 7.19
CA GLU A 155 -19.64 -5.54 5.82
C GLU A 155 -18.47 -6.12 5.02
N PHE A 156 -17.27 -5.59 5.20
CA PHE A 156 -16.05 -6.15 4.61
C PHE A 156 -15.78 -7.57 5.10
N TRP A 157 -15.96 -7.83 6.40
CA TRP A 157 -15.75 -9.15 7.00
C TRP A 157 -16.73 -10.19 6.45
N THR A 158 -18.01 -9.81 6.27
CA THR A 158 -19.04 -10.73 5.77
C THR A 158 -19.01 -10.89 4.25
N ARG A 159 -18.80 -9.81 3.48
CA ARG A 159 -18.92 -9.81 2.01
C ARG A 159 -17.57 -9.90 1.28
N GLY A 160 -16.45 -9.68 1.97
CA GLY A 160 -15.12 -9.63 1.37
C GLY A 160 -14.87 -8.42 0.46
N ALA A 161 -15.74 -7.39 0.51
CA ALA A 161 -15.66 -6.22 -0.36
C ALA A 161 -15.89 -4.93 0.43
N LEU A 162 -15.04 -3.93 0.20
CA LEU A 162 -15.26 -2.56 0.69
C LEU A 162 -16.36 -1.91 -0.15
N THR A 163 -17.35 -1.31 0.51
CA THR A 163 -18.49 -0.68 -0.15
C THR A 163 -18.12 0.46 -1.08
N GLU A 164 -18.96 0.72 -2.08
CA GLU A 164 -18.74 1.78 -3.08
C GLU A 164 -18.62 3.17 -2.45
N LYS A 165 -19.25 3.40 -1.29
CA LYS A 165 -19.16 4.63 -0.50
C LYS A 165 -17.71 5.01 -0.13
N THR A 166 -16.80 4.04 0.05
CA THR A 166 -15.40 4.29 0.41
C THR A 166 -14.43 4.23 -0.78
N ARG A 167 -14.83 3.63 -1.90
CA ARG A 167 -14.02 3.58 -3.14
C ARG A 167 -13.82 4.95 -3.79
N THR A 168 -14.70 5.91 -3.53
CA THR A 168 -14.71 7.23 -4.17
C THR A 168 -13.46 8.07 -3.84
N VAL A 169 -12.82 7.84 -2.70
CA VAL A 169 -11.66 8.65 -2.24
C VAL A 169 -10.35 8.22 -2.92
N SER A 170 -10.26 7.01 -3.47
CA SER A 170 -9.06 6.51 -4.17
C SER A 170 -8.91 7.06 -5.60
N ARG A 171 -9.99 7.60 -6.21
CA ARG A 171 -9.92 8.23 -7.52
C ARG A 171 -9.45 9.68 -7.38
N TYR A 172 -8.16 9.90 -7.17
CA TYR A 172 -7.57 11.16 -7.64
C TYR A 172 -7.61 11.14 -9.17
N PRO A 173 -8.36 12.04 -9.83
CA PRO A 173 -8.26 12.18 -11.27
C PRO A 173 -6.90 12.81 -11.57
N CYS A 174 -5.91 11.98 -11.92
CA CYS A 174 -4.79 12.41 -12.74
C CYS A 174 -5.28 12.69 -14.17
N ARG A 175 -6.28 13.58 -14.33
CA ARG A 175 -6.64 14.11 -15.65
C ARG A 175 -5.74 15.31 -15.92
N GLY A 176 -4.59 15.01 -16.50
CA GLY A 176 -3.89 15.96 -17.32
C GLY A 176 -4.74 16.28 -18.54
N THR A 177 -5.47 17.39 -18.50
CA THR A 177 -5.82 18.12 -19.73
C THR A 177 -4.84 19.27 -19.85
N ARG A 178 -3.70 18.99 -20.48
CA ARG A 178 -3.01 20.01 -21.27
C ARG A 178 -3.99 20.43 -22.35
N LYS A 179 -4.52 21.65 -22.26
CA LYS A 179 -4.90 22.39 -23.46
C LYS A 179 -3.69 23.26 -23.82
N PHE A 180 -3.37 23.22 -25.10
CA PHE A 180 -2.32 24.02 -25.75
C PHE A 180 -2.46 25.51 -25.42
#